data_AF-A0A7C4JNC8-F1
#
_entry.id   AF-A0A7C4JNC8-F1
#
_cell.length_a   1.000
_cell.length_b   1.000
_cell.length_c   1.000
_cell.angle_alpha   90.00
_cell.angle_beta   90.00
_cell.angle_gamma   90.00
#
_symmetry.space_group_name_H-M   'P 1'
#
loop_
_entity.id
_entity.type
_entity.pdbx_description
1 polymer ?
#
loop_
_entity_poly.entity_id
_entity_poly.type
_entity_poly.pdbx_seq_one_letter_code
_entity_poly.pdbx_strand_id
1 'polypeptide(L)'
;MRRRILLLLLLTILTAVAIAYAASLSVTAVNELGASQPVQVNCPAQGCTISRIAWRLTSSAPYNVDAARVYWTATSTSKTYTVCVELYETDAGSPISSGCTTTPGSNTNPTNVDLNPNVDPRLVNYVRVVIVDETT
;
A
#
# COMPACT_ATOMS: atom_id res chain seq x y z
N MET A 1 24.45 -60.31 3.85
CA MET A 1 25.04 -59.00 4.20
C MET A 1 24.98 -57.97 3.07
N ARG A 2 25.17 -58.33 1.78
CA ARG A 2 25.10 -57.40 0.63
C ARG A 2 23.79 -56.61 0.45
N ARG A 3 22.63 -57.18 0.80
CA ARG A 3 21.32 -56.48 0.72
C ARG A 3 21.13 -55.37 1.78
N ARG A 4 21.75 -55.49 2.96
CA ARG A 4 21.66 -54.47 4.02
C ARG A 4 22.56 -53.26 3.73
N ILE A 5 23.66 -53.48 3.02
CA ILE A 5 24.59 -52.42 2.57
C ILE A 5 23.94 -51.56 1.48
N LEU A 6 23.14 -52.16 0.57
CA LEU A 6 22.40 -51.42 -0.45
C LEU A 6 21.32 -50.49 0.14
N LEU A 7 20.65 -50.92 1.21
CA LEU A 7 19.63 -50.10 1.90
C LEU A 7 20.25 -48.91 2.65
N LEU A 8 21.46 -49.08 3.20
CA LEU A 8 22.21 -48.00 3.84
C LEU A 8 22.75 -46.99 2.81
N LEU A 9 23.11 -47.43 1.60
CA LEU A 9 23.51 -46.56 0.49
C LEU A 9 22.33 -45.79 -0.12
N LEU A 10 21.12 -46.32 -0.07
CA LEU A 10 19.92 -45.62 -0.54
C LEU A 10 19.44 -44.54 0.45
N LEU A 11 19.73 -44.72 1.75
CA LEU A 11 19.32 -43.79 2.80
C LEU A 11 20.19 -42.53 2.87
N THR A 12 21.43 -42.60 2.40
CA THR A 12 22.35 -41.44 2.34
C THR A 12 22.15 -40.55 1.11
N ILE A 13 21.43 -41.04 0.08
CA ILE A 13 21.11 -40.23 -1.11
C ILE A 13 19.86 -39.36 -0.88
N LEU A 14 19.08 -39.63 0.18
CA LEU A 14 17.87 -38.88 0.53
C LEU A 14 18.10 -37.68 1.46
N THR A 15 19.34 -37.37 1.84
CA THR A 15 19.69 -36.11 2.53
C THR A 15 19.95 -35.01 1.49
N ALA A 16 19.04 -34.90 0.53
CA ALA A 16 19.00 -33.85 -0.46
C ALA A 16 18.61 -32.54 0.25
N VAL A 17 19.64 -31.77 0.61
CA VAL A 17 19.69 -30.33 0.38
C VAL A 17 18.43 -29.57 0.80
N ALA A 18 18.18 -29.51 2.11
CA ALA A 18 17.33 -28.47 2.68
C ALA A 18 18.16 -27.18 2.79
N ILE A 19 18.52 -26.58 1.67
CA ILE A 19 18.95 -25.17 1.69
C ILE A 19 17.65 -24.39 1.79
N ALA A 20 17.27 -24.03 3.02
CA ALA A 20 16.29 -22.99 3.23
C ALA A 20 16.88 -21.72 2.64
N TYR A 21 16.49 -21.41 1.40
CA TYR A 21 16.62 -20.08 0.86
C TYR A 21 15.71 -19.18 1.69
N ALA A 22 16.21 -18.69 2.82
CA ALA A 22 15.77 -17.43 3.35
C ALA A 22 16.25 -16.37 2.36
N ALA A 23 15.53 -16.24 1.24
CA ALA A 23 15.58 -15.05 0.45
C ALA A 23 15.09 -13.93 1.37
N SER A 24 16.03 -13.23 2.00
CA SER A 24 15.75 -11.88 2.45
C SER A 24 15.36 -11.13 1.18
N LEU A 25 14.04 -10.98 0.96
CA LEU A 25 13.52 -9.97 0.05
C LEU A 25 13.96 -8.64 0.66
N SER A 26 15.13 -8.16 0.27
CA SER A 26 15.48 -6.76 0.45
C SER A 26 14.56 -5.99 -0.49
N VAL A 27 13.37 -5.65 -0.02
CA VAL A 27 12.43 -4.85 -0.80
C VAL A 27 12.95 -3.42 -0.79
N THR A 28 13.87 -3.12 -1.71
CA THR A 28 14.42 -1.78 -1.90
C THR A 28 13.46 -0.82 -2.62
N ALA A 29 12.18 -1.19 -2.74
CA ALA A 29 11.08 -0.28 -3.06
C ALA A 29 9.73 -0.96 -2.81
N VAL A 30 9.16 -0.86 -1.60
CA VAL A 30 7.75 -1.22 -1.32
C VAL A 30 6.83 -0.10 -1.86
N ASN A 31 7.11 0.39 -3.08
CA ASN A 31 6.40 1.52 -3.69
C ASN A 31 5.21 1.06 -4.57
N GLU A 32 4.90 -0.24 -4.59
CA GLU A 32 4.00 -0.84 -5.61
C GLU A 32 2.97 -1.84 -5.07
N LEU A 33 2.63 -1.83 -3.77
CA LEU A 33 1.42 -2.54 -3.31
C LEU A 33 0.19 -1.65 -3.51
N GLY A 34 -0.08 -1.24 -4.74
CA GLY A 34 -1.27 -0.47 -5.12
C GLY A 34 -2.52 -1.36 -5.14
N ALA A 35 -3.65 -0.80 -4.72
CA ALA A 35 -4.97 -1.44 -4.70
C ALA A 35 -5.24 -2.32 -5.95
N SER A 36 -5.79 -3.51 -5.74
CA SER A 36 -6.01 -4.53 -6.79
C SER A 36 -7.13 -4.18 -7.79
N GLN A 37 -7.80 -3.04 -7.62
CA GLN A 37 -8.95 -2.57 -8.39
C GLN A 37 -8.87 -1.05 -8.63
N PRO A 38 -9.64 -0.49 -9.60
CA PRO A 38 -9.54 0.90 -10.01
C PRO A 38 -9.73 1.86 -8.83
N VAL A 39 -8.75 2.75 -8.61
CA VAL A 39 -8.89 3.87 -7.68
C VAL A 39 -9.99 4.78 -8.22
N GLN A 40 -11.11 4.90 -7.50
CA GLN A 40 -12.15 5.86 -7.86
C GLN A 40 -11.69 7.25 -7.41
N VAL A 41 -11.34 8.09 -8.37
CA VAL A 41 -10.91 9.47 -8.14
C VAL A 41 -12.10 10.40 -8.31
N ASN A 42 -12.45 11.13 -7.26
CA ASN A 42 -13.38 12.25 -7.37
C ASN A 42 -12.63 13.57 -7.14
N CYS A 43 -12.59 14.39 -8.18
CA CYS A 43 -12.01 15.73 -8.18
C CYS A 43 -13.12 16.75 -8.45
N PRO A 44 -13.86 17.22 -7.42
CA PRO A 44 -14.92 18.22 -7.59
C PRO A 44 -14.38 19.56 -8.11
N ALA A 45 -13.14 19.89 -7.77
CA ALA A 45 -12.41 20.99 -8.38
C ALA A 45 -11.89 20.50 -9.75
N GLN A 46 -12.51 20.95 -10.85
CA GLN A 46 -12.10 20.59 -12.20
C GLN A 46 -10.59 20.77 -12.38
N GLY A 47 -9.86 19.68 -12.64
CA GLY A 47 -8.46 19.68 -13.08
C GLY A 47 -7.41 19.11 -12.12
N CYS A 48 -7.75 18.56 -10.95
CA CYS A 48 -6.78 17.75 -10.21
C CYS A 48 -6.59 16.38 -10.86
N THR A 49 -5.34 15.92 -10.91
CA THR A 49 -5.00 14.60 -11.46
C THR A 49 -4.20 13.81 -10.44
N ILE A 50 -4.66 12.62 -10.07
CA ILE A 50 -3.91 11.68 -9.24
C ILE A 50 -3.09 10.77 -10.15
N SER A 51 -1.79 10.72 -9.94
CA SER A 51 -0.86 9.91 -10.74
C SER A 51 -0.52 8.57 -10.07
N ARG A 52 -0.50 8.53 -8.74
CA ARG A 52 -0.14 7.34 -7.96
C ARG A 52 -0.64 7.45 -6.51
N ILE A 53 -0.88 6.31 -5.88
CA ILE A 53 -1.02 6.20 -4.41
C ILE A 53 -0.01 5.16 -3.92
N ALA A 54 0.65 5.44 -2.80
CA ALA A 54 1.53 4.49 -2.11
C ALA A 54 1.19 4.41 -0.62
N TRP A 55 1.54 3.32 0.05
CA TRP A 55 1.27 3.13 1.47
C TRP A 55 2.49 3.43 2.33
N ARG A 56 2.24 3.93 3.53
CA ARG A 56 3.18 3.88 4.64
C ARG A 56 2.69 2.80 5.59
N LEU A 57 3.63 1.95 6.01
CA LEU A 57 3.38 0.92 7.02
C LEU A 57 3.93 1.39 8.36
N THR A 58 3.34 0.89 9.45
CA THR A 58 3.87 1.03 10.81
C THR A 58 5.34 0.56 10.87
N SER A 59 6.11 1.12 11.80
CA SER A 59 7.54 0.80 11.95
C SER A 59 7.83 -0.54 12.61
N SER A 60 6.82 -1.18 13.22
CA SER A 60 6.92 -2.47 13.90
C SER A 60 5.77 -3.41 13.54
N ALA A 61 6.03 -4.71 13.71
CA ALA A 61 5.03 -5.75 13.47
C ALA A 61 3.89 -5.70 14.51
N PRO A 62 2.63 -6.00 14.12
CA PRO A 62 2.19 -6.28 12.75
C PRO A 62 2.26 -5.02 11.87
N TYR A 63 2.81 -5.17 10.65
CA TYR A 63 2.96 -4.07 9.71
C TYR A 63 1.59 -3.71 9.12
N ASN A 64 1.01 -2.63 9.61
CA ASN A 64 -0.29 -2.14 9.18
C ASN A 64 -0.12 -0.86 8.37
N VAL A 65 -1.02 -0.60 7.44
CA VAL A 65 -1.11 0.70 6.74
C VAL A 65 -1.50 1.76 7.76
N ASP A 66 -0.63 2.76 7.96
CA ASP A 66 -0.84 3.88 8.87
C ASP A 66 -0.93 5.25 8.16
N ALA A 67 -0.57 5.31 6.87
CA ALA A 67 -0.83 6.46 6.02
C ALA A 67 -0.85 6.10 4.52
N ALA A 68 -1.49 6.98 3.76
CA ALA A 68 -1.47 7.00 2.30
C ALA A 68 -0.61 8.16 1.80
N ARG A 69 0.23 7.90 0.79
CA ARG A 69 0.94 8.93 0.03
C ARG A 69 0.22 9.13 -1.31
N VAL A 70 -0.49 10.23 -1.44
CA VAL A 70 -1.22 10.58 -2.66
C VAL A 70 -0.33 11.43 -3.54
N TYR A 71 0.01 10.94 -4.73
CA TYR A 71 0.71 11.72 -5.76
C TYR A 71 -0.35 12.34 -6.65
N TRP A 72 -0.46 13.66 -6.60
CA TRP A 72 -1.44 14.42 -7.35
C TRP A 72 -0.85 15.74 -7.82
N THR A 73 -1.52 16.36 -8.79
CA THR A 73 -1.18 17.67 -9.33
C THR A 73 -2.33 18.61 -9.03
N ALA A 74 -2.04 19.71 -8.35
CA ALA A 74 -3.01 20.74 -8.03
C ALA A 74 -3.36 21.58 -9.26
N THR A 75 -4.60 22.05 -9.30
CA THR A 75 -5.04 22.99 -10.34
C THR A 75 -4.43 24.37 -10.17
N SER A 76 -4.13 24.75 -8.93
CA SER A 76 -3.40 25.96 -8.58
C SER A 76 -2.52 25.69 -7.36
N THR A 77 -1.27 26.15 -7.40
CA THR A 77 -0.38 26.11 -6.23
C THR A 77 -0.64 27.25 -5.24
N SER A 78 -1.51 28.20 -5.58
CA SER A 78 -1.87 29.33 -4.71
C SER A 78 -3.03 29.03 -3.76
N LYS A 79 -3.66 27.86 -3.89
CA LYS A 79 -4.84 27.45 -3.13
C LYS A 79 -4.48 26.39 -2.09
N THR A 80 -5.36 26.23 -1.12
CA THR A 80 -5.29 25.17 -0.12
C THR A 80 -6.27 24.07 -0.50
N TYR A 81 -5.85 22.82 -0.33
CA TYR A 81 -6.68 21.65 -0.64
C TYR A 81 -6.77 20.74 0.56
N THR A 82 -7.95 20.16 0.76
CA THR A 82 -8.12 19.00 1.63
C THR A 82 -8.06 17.74 0.78
N VAL A 83 -7.11 16.85 1.12
CA VAL A 83 -6.93 15.54 0.50
C VAL A 83 -7.39 14.48 1.49
N CYS A 84 -8.46 13.77 1.14
CA CYS A 84 -9.03 12.69 1.93
C CYS A 84 -8.83 11.35 1.24
N VAL A 85 -8.53 10.32 2.03
CA VAL A 85 -8.37 8.94 1.59
C VAL A 85 -9.28 8.05 2.42
N GLU A 86 -10.02 7.18 1.75
CA GLU A 86 -10.89 6.17 2.35
C GLU A 86 -10.47 4.80 1.82
N LEU A 87 -10.28 3.84 2.73
CA LEU A 87 -9.93 2.45 2.42
C LEU A 87 -11.15 1.56 2.65
N TYR A 88 -11.35 0.58 1.77
CA TYR A 88 -12.46 -0.34 1.86
C TYR A 88 -12.03 -1.78 1.55
N GLU A 89 -12.70 -2.73 2.21
CA GLU A 89 -12.60 -4.16 1.88
C GLU A 89 -13.49 -4.53 0.68
N THR A 90 -14.54 -3.75 0.41
CA THR A 90 -15.45 -3.92 -0.74
C THR A 90 -15.88 -2.55 -1.28
N ASP A 91 -16.25 -2.46 -2.56
CA ASP A 91 -16.62 -1.21 -3.25
C ASP A 91 -17.90 -0.56 -2.72
N ALA A 92 -18.85 -1.35 -2.22
CA ALA A 92 -20.12 -0.90 -1.68
C ALA A 92 -20.16 -0.83 -0.14
N GLY A 93 -19.04 -1.07 0.54
CA GLY A 93 -18.95 -1.11 2.00
C GLY A 93 -18.74 0.24 2.68
N SER A 94 -18.77 0.23 4.02
CA SER A 94 -18.26 1.35 4.84
C SER A 94 -16.72 1.35 4.82
N PRO A 95 -16.07 2.51 4.97
CA PRO A 95 -14.61 2.56 5.02
C PRO A 95 -14.10 1.82 6.25
N ILE A 96 -13.08 0.98 6.06
CA ILE A 96 -12.36 0.28 7.12
C ILE A 96 -11.28 1.16 7.76
N SER A 97 -10.85 2.20 7.05
CA SER A 97 -9.96 3.25 7.53
C SER A 97 -10.11 4.50 6.69
N SER A 98 -9.86 5.67 7.29
CA SER A 98 -9.91 6.93 6.57
C SER A 98 -9.00 7.97 7.20
N GLY A 99 -8.70 9.01 6.43
CA GLY A 99 -7.96 10.16 6.91
C GLY A 99 -8.09 11.33 5.95
N CYS A 100 -7.85 12.54 6.45
CA CYS A 100 -7.79 13.75 5.65
C CYS A 100 -6.61 14.62 6.11
N THR A 101 -6.02 15.35 5.18
CA THR A 101 -5.03 16.38 5.51
C THR A 101 -5.24 17.60 4.63
N THR A 102 -5.00 18.77 5.22
CA THR A 102 -5.02 20.04 4.50
C THR A 102 -3.59 20.39 4.08
N THR A 103 -3.41 20.77 2.82
CA THR A 103 -2.10 21.06 2.25
C THR A 103 -2.19 22.16 1.19
N PRO A 104 -1.17 23.02 1.04
CA PRO A 104 -1.07 23.91 -0.11
C PRO A 104 -1.02 23.11 -1.41
N GLY A 105 -1.57 23.67 -2.49
CA GLY A 105 -1.50 23.08 -3.81
C GLY A 105 -0.06 22.83 -4.23
N SER A 106 0.24 21.59 -4.65
CA SER A 106 1.57 21.17 -5.08
C SER A 106 1.49 20.41 -6.40
N ASN A 107 2.55 20.53 -7.20
CA ASN A 107 2.73 19.79 -8.45
C ASN A 107 3.96 18.86 -8.40
N THR A 108 4.64 18.80 -7.25
CA THR A 108 5.96 18.16 -7.15
C THR A 108 6.04 17.10 -6.06
N ASN A 109 5.26 17.23 -4.98
CA ASN A 109 5.38 16.36 -3.82
C ASN A 109 4.07 15.61 -3.52
N PRO A 110 4.15 14.35 -3.07
CA PRO A 110 2.98 13.65 -2.58
C PRO A 110 2.49 14.26 -1.27
N THR A 111 1.18 14.14 -1.05
CA THR A 111 0.55 14.47 0.22
C THR A 111 0.42 13.20 1.06
N ASN A 112 0.93 13.25 2.30
CA ASN A 112 0.76 12.17 3.26
C ASN A 112 -0.55 12.37 4.03
N VAL A 113 -1.42 11.38 3.96
CA VAL A 113 -2.69 11.33 4.70
C VAL A 113 -2.58 10.22 5.73
N ASP A 114 -2.46 10.59 7.00
CA ASP A 114 -2.46 9.62 8.10
C ASP A 114 -3.84 8.96 8.20
N LEU A 115 -3.85 7.64 8.39
CA LEU A 115 -5.05 6.82 8.35
C LEU A 115 -5.35 6.28 9.75
N ASN A 116 -6.62 6.30 10.15
CA ASN A 116 -7.06 5.75 11.42
C ASN A 116 -8.42 5.04 11.26
N PRO A 117 -8.57 3.79 11.73
CA PRO A 117 -7.56 2.94 12.36
C PRO A 117 -6.47 2.46 11.38
N ASN A 118 -5.32 2.04 11.91
CA ASN A 118 -4.33 1.32 11.10
C ASN A 118 -4.92 -0.01 10.63
N VAL A 119 -4.71 -0.36 9.36
CA VAL A 119 -5.36 -1.53 8.74
C VAL A 119 -4.34 -2.53 8.19
N ASP A 120 -4.66 -3.83 8.27
CA ASP A 120 -3.87 -4.86 7.59
C ASP A 120 -3.93 -4.61 6.07
N PRO A 121 -2.79 -4.44 5.38
CA PRO A 121 -2.77 -4.15 3.95
C PRO A 121 -3.52 -5.20 3.10
N ARG A 122 -3.66 -6.44 3.59
CA ARG A 122 -4.36 -7.53 2.90
C ARG A 122 -5.88 -7.33 2.84
N LEU A 123 -6.44 -6.45 3.67
CA LEU A 123 -7.88 -6.15 3.70
C LEU A 123 -8.26 -5.00 2.77
N VAL A 124 -7.29 -4.30 2.19
CA VAL A 124 -7.54 -3.11 1.35
C VAL A 124 -7.76 -3.56 -0.10
N ASN A 125 -9.01 -3.57 -0.55
CA ASN A 125 -9.37 -3.92 -1.92
C ASN A 125 -9.73 -2.69 -2.77
N TYR A 126 -10.30 -1.65 -2.14
CA TYR A 126 -10.70 -0.42 -2.83
C TYR A 126 -10.21 0.81 -2.08
N VAL A 127 -9.91 1.85 -2.85
CA VAL A 127 -9.44 3.14 -2.36
C VAL A 127 -10.24 4.23 -3.04
N ARG A 128 -10.78 5.13 -2.24
CA ARG A 128 -11.35 6.39 -2.73
C ARG A 128 -10.46 7.53 -2.28
N VAL A 129 -10.16 8.43 -3.22
CA VAL A 129 -9.49 9.69 -2.91
C VAL A 129 -10.38 10.84 -3.34
N VAL A 130 -10.55 11.78 -2.42
CA VAL A 130 -11.32 13.00 -2.62
C VAL A 130 -10.42 14.19 -2.35
N ILE A 131 -10.31 15.08 -3.33
CA ILE A 131 -9.50 16.30 -3.23
C ILE A 131 -10.43 17.50 -3.41
N VAL A 132 -10.55 18.33 -2.37
CA VAL A 132 -11.44 19.50 -2.36
C VAL A 132 -10.61 20.77 -2.22
N ASP A 133 -10.94 21.78 -3.02
CA ASP A 133 -10.41 23.13 -2.88
C ASP A 133 -11.07 23.82 -1.69
N GLU A 134 -10.28 24.33 -0.75
CA GLU A 134 -10.79 25.16 0.34
C GLU A 134 -11.00 26.58 -0.19
N THR A 135 -12.22 26.87 -0.65
CA THR A 135 -12.60 28.23 -1.02
C THR A 135 -12.58 29.12 0.22
N THR A 136 -11.61 30.04 0.27
CA THR A 136 -11.70 31.26 1.09
C THR A 136 -12.55 32.31 0.40
#